data_AF-G0MFF7-F1
#
_entry.id   AF-G0MFF7-F1
#
_cell.length_a   1.000
_cell.length_b   1.000
_cell.length_c   1.000
_cell.angle_alpha   90.00
_cell.angle_beta   90.00
_cell.angle_gamma   90.00
#
_symmetry.space_group_name_H-M   'P 1'
#
loop_
_entity.id
_entity.type
_entity.pdbx_description
1 polymer ?
#
loop_
_entity_poly.entity_id
_entity_poly.type
_entity_poly.pdbx_seq_one_letter_code
_entity_poly.pdbx_strand_id
1 'polypeptide(L)'
;MDDFVDIFHVRSVDMYMIFVNISATCVQYLEYALSLGLKIKSFSVSDQRYPVQDLRKILLACAHISSLTVYMSDPPKASVLDCFQEFAVDNLELDVTPGCITLDHLFALVNCSKVNIAQVRFDEADLNKFLKYWLSGTSRLRTMAIQLTSGYRGGNYLNAQFVMEGIDGREIERNKKFEIERSDRVKTIVSIYNIAITLGDFDRNDLEY
;
A
#
# COMPACT_ATOMS: atom_id res chain seq x y z
N MET A 1 23.77 -5.41 22.94
CA MET A 1 23.62 -4.69 21.64
C MET A 1 23.67 -3.18 21.89
N ASP A 2 23.33 -2.73 23.10
CA ASP A 2 23.44 -1.33 23.56
C ASP A 2 24.81 -0.71 23.28
N ASP A 3 25.91 -1.39 23.67
CA ASP A 3 27.28 -0.92 23.38
C ASP A 3 27.54 -0.71 21.88
N PHE A 4 26.91 -1.50 21.00
CA PHE A 4 27.10 -1.37 19.55
C PHE A 4 26.41 -0.11 19.01
N VAL A 5 25.20 0.19 19.47
CA VAL A 5 24.48 1.40 19.06
C VAL A 5 25.24 2.65 19.48
N ASP A 6 25.78 2.64 20.71
CA ASP A 6 26.55 3.75 21.25
C ASP A 6 27.93 3.89 20.58
N ILE A 7 28.65 2.79 20.36
CA ILE A 7 29.96 2.80 19.70
C ILE A 7 29.84 3.28 18.25
N PHE A 8 28.89 2.73 17.49
CA PHE A 8 28.76 3.01 16.07
C PHE A 8 27.81 4.19 15.76
N HIS A 9 27.28 4.85 16.80
CA HIS A 9 26.37 5.99 16.67
C HIS A 9 25.20 5.70 15.72
N VAL A 10 24.63 4.51 15.81
CA VAL A 10 23.56 4.05 14.92
C VAL A 10 22.29 4.85 15.24
N ARG A 11 21.71 5.52 14.23
CA ARG A 11 20.51 6.37 14.39
C ARG A 11 19.26 5.80 13.74
N SER A 12 19.43 4.85 12.82
CA SER A 12 18.32 4.26 12.10
C SER A 12 18.65 2.84 11.66
N VAL A 13 17.60 2.04 11.48
CA VAL A 13 17.72 0.66 11.04
C VAL A 13 16.69 0.33 9.95
N ASP A 14 17.08 -0.60 9.10
CA ASP A 14 16.18 -1.28 8.16
C ASP A 14 15.97 -2.70 8.71
N MET A 15 14.70 -3.12 8.84
CA MET A 15 14.33 -4.40 9.43
C MET A 15 13.64 -5.29 8.41
N TYR A 16 14.23 -6.45 8.15
CA TYR A 16 13.70 -7.45 7.22
C TYR A 16 13.30 -8.69 8.01
N MET A 17 12.02 -8.77 8.38
CA MET A 17 11.42 -9.84 9.18
C MET A 17 10.62 -10.80 8.28
N ILE A 18 11.30 -11.33 7.27
CA ILE A 18 10.72 -12.26 6.30
C ILE A 18 10.98 -13.70 6.79
N PHE A 19 10.00 -14.59 6.65
CA PHE A 19 10.05 -15.99 7.10
C PHE A 19 10.30 -16.19 8.61
N VAL A 20 10.00 -15.19 9.43
CA VAL A 20 10.10 -15.31 10.89
C VAL A 20 8.87 -16.06 11.40
N ASN A 21 9.07 -17.31 11.83
CA ASN A 21 7.99 -18.20 12.27
C ASN A 21 7.31 -17.80 13.61
N ILE A 22 7.73 -16.70 14.25
CA ILE A 22 7.28 -16.34 15.60
C ILE A 22 6.95 -14.85 15.66
N SER A 23 5.66 -14.55 15.80
CA SER A 23 5.14 -13.18 15.85
C SER A 23 5.73 -12.32 16.96
N ALA A 24 5.84 -12.93 18.15
CA ALA A 24 6.37 -12.30 19.34
C ALA A 24 7.81 -11.82 19.13
N THR A 25 8.61 -12.54 18.34
CA THR A 25 10.00 -12.19 18.07
C THR A 25 10.10 -10.90 17.26
N CYS A 26 9.24 -10.71 16.25
CA CYS A 26 9.21 -9.48 15.46
C CYS A 26 8.80 -8.27 16.31
N VAL A 27 7.76 -8.43 17.13
CA VAL A 27 7.34 -7.39 18.08
C VAL A 27 8.46 -7.04 19.04
N GLN A 28 9.14 -8.03 19.62
CA GLN A 28 10.24 -7.82 20.56
C GLN A 28 11.43 -7.08 19.92
N TYR A 29 11.83 -7.46 18.71
CA TYR A 29 12.92 -6.73 18.02
C TYR A 29 12.53 -5.30 17.70
N LEU A 30 11.29 -5.08 17.26
CA LEU A 30 10.78 -3.75 16.97
C LEU A 30 10.72 -2.89 18.23
N GLU A 31 10.15 -3.40 19.31
CA GLU A 31 10.09 -2.72 20.61
C GLU A 31 11.50 -2.44 21.17
N TYR A 32 12.43 -3.37 21.01
CA TYR A 32 13.82 -3.18 21.43
C TYR A 32 14.55 -2.12 20.59
N ALA A 33 14.36 -2.10 19.27
CA ALA A 33 14.94 -1.05 18.44
C ALA A 33 14.37 0.34 18.81
N LEU A 34 13.07 0.41 19.07
CA LEU A 34 12.41 1.64 19.52
C LEU A 34 12.88 2.08 20.92
N SER A 35 13.12 1.15 21.85
CA SER A 35 13.61 1.46 23.19
C SER A 35 15.05 2.00 23.18
N LEU A 36 15.83 1.65 22.17
CA LEU A 36 17.16 2.22 21.90
C LEU A 36 17.12 3.58 21.18
N GLY A 37 15.92 4.13 20.94
CA GLY A 37 15.75 5.42 20.23
C GLY A 37 16.09 5.36 18.74
N LEU A 38 16.16 4.16 18.15
CA LEU A 38 16.46 4.00 16.73
C LEU A 38 15.25 4.39 15.88
N LYS A 39 15.50 5.16 14.81
CA LYS A 39 14.49 5.42 13.79
C LYS A 39 14.36 4.20 12.86
N ILE A 40 13.18 3.62 12.77
CA ILE A 40 12.91 2.59 11.76
C ILE A 40 12.73 3.27 10.41
N LYS A 41 13.60 2.96 9.45
CA LYS A 41 13.55 3.53 8.10
C LYS A 41 12.72 2.65 7.18
N SER A 42 13.02 1.35 7.17
CA SER A 42 12.33 0.32 6.41
C SER A 42 11.90 -0.81 7.33
N PHE A 43 10.71 -1.35 7.12
CA PHE A 43 10.24 -2.56 7.77
C PHE A 43 9.55 -3.46 6.76
N SER A 44 10.02 -4.70 6.63
CA SER A 44 9.40 -5.73 5.80
C SER A 44 8.99 -6.91 6.66
N VAL A 45 7.75 -7.35 6.53
CA VAL A 45 7.22 -8.51 7.27
C VAL A 45 6.43 -9.42 6.35
N SER A 46 6.66 -10.74 6.48
CA SER A 46 5.86 -11.74 5.79
C SER A 46 5.20 -12.68 6.80
N ASP A 47 3.89 -12.87 6.68
CA ASP A 47 3.12 -13.74 7.55
C ASP A 47 2.83 -15.12 6.98
N GLN A 48 2.90 -16.13 7.86
CA GLN A 48 2.18 -17.40 7.70
C GLN A 48 1.36 -17.86 8.94
N ARG A 49 1.16 -17.04 10.00
CA ARG A 49 0.25 -17.22 11.17
C ARG A 49 0.32 -16.13 12.30
N TYR A 50 0.49 -14.82 12.07
CA TYR A 50 0.54 -13.81 13.16
C TYR A 50 -0.82 -13.74 13.89
N PRO A 51 -0.84 -13.71 15.23
CA PRO A 51 -2.00 -13.25 15.96
C PRO A 51 -2.36 -11.82 15.51
N VAL A 52 -3.65 -11.58 15.24
CA VAL A 52 -4.22 -10.27 14.83
C VAL A 52 -3.69 -9.11 15.66
N GLN A 53 -3.51 -9.31 16.97
CA GLN A 53 -3.04 -8.27 17.90
C GLN A 53 -1.57 -7.91 17.67
N ASP A 54 -0.71 -8.88 17.39
CA ASP A 54 0.72 -8.64 17.16
C ASP A 54 0.93 -7.92 15.84
N LEU A 55 0.22 -8.36 14.79
CA LEU A 55 0.28 -7.71 13.48
C LEU A 55 -0.20 -6.27 13.55
N ARG A 56 -1.30 -6.00 14.27
CA ARG A 56 -1.77 -4.63 14.49
C ARG A 56 -0.74 -3.77 15.23
N LYS A 57 -0.06 -4.32 16.25
CA LYS A 57 1.01 -3.60 16.96
C LYS A 57 2.17 -3.26 16.03
N ILE A 58 2.60 -4.22 15.21
CA ILE A 58 3.66 -4.01 14.21
C ILE A 58 3.27 -2.89 13.24
N LEU A 59 2.07 -2.98 12.68
CA LEU A 59 1.53 -1.98 11.73
C LEU A 59 1.48 -0.57 12.34
N LEU A 60 0.97 -0.44 13.57
CA LEU A 60 0.91 0.84 14.28
C LEU A 60 2.30 1.43 14.57
N ALA A 61 3.24 0.60 15.02
CA ALA A 61 4.62 1.02 15.24
C ALA A 61 5.32 1.48 13.95
N CYS A 62 4.83 1.02 12.79
CA CYS A 62 5.35 1.36 11.47
C CYS A 62 4.58 2.50 10.78
N ALA A 63 3.58 3.13 11.41
CA ALA A 63 2.68 4.07 10.73
C ALA A 63 3.39 5.32 10.15
N HIS A 64 4.58 5.67 10.64
CA HIS A 64 5.32 6.88 10.23
C HIS A 64 6.73 6.60 9.70
N ILE A 65 7.02 5.35 9.31
CA ILE A 65 8.34 5.00 8.75
C ILE A 65 8.42 5.39 7.27
N SER A 66 9.61 5.34 6.68
CA SER A 66 9.78 5.69 5.26
C SER A 66 9.29 4.59 4.32
N SER A 67 9.53 3.31 4.65
CA SER A 67 9.07 2.19 3.82
C SER A 67 8.50 1.06 4.66
N LEU A 68 7.30 0.60 4.31
CA LEU A 68 6.64 -0.54 4.95
C LEU A 68 6.22 -1.53 3.86
N THR A 69 6.65 -2.78 4.00
CA THR A 69 6.26 -3.87 3.12
C THR A 69 5.62 -4.98 3.93
N VAL A 70 4.43 -5.41 3.53
CA VAL A 70 3.64 -6.37 4.28
C VAL A 70 3.11 -7.47 3.35
N TYR A 71 3.61 -8.68 3.54
CA TYR A 71 3.14 -9.87 2.85
C TYR A 71 2.27 -10.71 3.82
N MET A 72 1.02 -11.02 3.46
CA MET A 72 0.11 -11.84 4.27
C MET A 72 -0.53 -12.92 3.42
N SER A 73 -0.19 -14.19 3.72
CA SER A 73 -0.69 -15.33 2.95
C SER A 73 -2.01 -15.90 3.46
N ASP A 74 -2.25 -15.86 4.78
CA ASP A 74 -3.55 -16.19 5.40
C ASP A 74 -4.42 -14.93 5.47
N PRO A 75 -5.74 -15.02 5.20
CA PRO A 75 -6.61 -13.85 5.18
C PRO A 75 -6.64 -13.20 6.57
N PRO A 76 -5.99 -12.03 6.76
CA PRO A 76 -6.16 -11.30 8.00
C PRO A 76 -7.64 -10.98 8.15
N LYS A 77 -8.13 -10.99 9.39
CA LYS A 77 -9.40 -10.33 9.68
C LYS A 77 -9.27 -8.88 9.22
N ALA A 78 -10.24 -8.39 8.44
CA ALA A 78 -10.24 -7.02 7.91
C ALA A 78 -9.86 -5.98 8.97
N SER A 79 -10.29 -6.20 10.22
CA SER A 79 -9.99 -5.37 11.40
C SER A 79 -8.50 -5.14 11.74
N VAL A 80 -7.59 -5.93 11.17
CA VAL A 80 -6.14 -5.69 11.29
C VAL A 80 -5.76 -4.40 10.57
N LEU A 81 -6.40 -4.13 9.42
CA LEU A 81 -6.03 -3.07 8.49
C LEU A 81 -6.77 -1.75 8.75
N ASP A 82 -7.72 -1.72 9.68
CA ASP A 82 -8.45 -0.52 10.12
C ASP A 82 -7.53 0.58 10.69
N CYS A 83 -6.26 0.29 10.95
CA CYS A 83 -5.27 1.27 11.41
C CYS A 83 -4.65 2.14 10.30
N PHE A 84 -4.96 1.88 9.02
CA PHE A 84 -4.36 2.62 7.90
C PHE A 84 -4.63 4.12 7.90
N GLN A 85 -5.66 4.59 8.60
CA GLN A 85 -5.90 6.02 8.78
C GLN A 85 -4.78 6.75 9.53
N GLU A 86 -4.01 6.02 10.34
CA GLU A 86 -2.85 6.55 11.08
C GLU A 86 -1.58 6.59 10.21
N PHE A 87 -1.60 5.97 9.03
CA PHE A 87 -0.40 5.79 8.22
C PHE A 87 -0.05 7.07 7.47
N ALA A 88 1.22 7.43 7.53
CA ALA A 88 1.84 8.54 6.82
C ALA A 88 3.17 8.11 6.19
N VAL A 89 3.21 6.86 5.68
CA VAL A 89 4.41 6.20 5.14
C VAL A 89 4.75 6.74 3.75
N ASP A 90 6.04 6.87 3.43
CA ASP A 90 6.44 7.35 2.09
C ASP A 90 6.27 6.26 1.03
N ASN A 91 6.59 5.00 1.34
CA ASN A 91 6.40 3.84 0.46
C ASN A 91 5.70 2.70 1.21
N LEU A 92 4.47 2.36 0.81
CA LEU A 92 3.71 1.24 1.35
C LEU A 92 3.52 0.17 0.28
N GLU A 93 3.87 -1.06 0.59
CA GLU A 93 3.63 -2.24 -0.25
C GLU A 93 2.82 -3.27 0.55
N LEU A 94 1.71 -3.70 -0.03
CA LEU A 94 0.78 -4.67 0.55
C LEU A 94 0.55 -5.80 -0.46
N ASP A 95 0.92 -7.00 -0.08
CA ASP A 95 0.52 -8.21 -0.79
C ASP A 95 -0.21 -9.10 0.22
N VAL A 96 -1.54 -9.03 0.18
CA VAL A 96 -2.39 -9.68 1.17
C VAL A 96 -3.39 -10.57 0.46
N THR A 97 -3.93 -11.55 1.19
CA THR A 97 -4.93 -12.47 0.64
C THR A 97 -6.08 -11.73 -0.07
N PRO A 98 -6.51 -12.23 -1.25
CA PRO A 98 -7.60 -11.62 -2.01
C PRO A 98 -8.86 -11.34 -1.21
N GLY A 99 -9.27 -10.06 -1.22
CA GLY A 99 -10.49 -9.58 -0.55
C GLY A 99 -10.31 -9.04 0.86
N CYS A 100 -9.08 -9.01 1.39
CA CYS A 100 -8.80 -8.38 2.69
C CYS A 100 -8.75 -6.84 2.62
N ILE A 101 -8.41 -6.28 1.47
CA ILE A 101 -8.43 -4.83 1.23
C ILE A 101 -9.82 -4.43 0.72
N THR A 102 -10.47 -3.52 1.45
CA THR A 102 -11.74 -2.89 1.07
C THR A 102 -11.48 -1.51 0.47
N LEU A 103 -12.51 -0.92 -0.14
CA LEU A 103 -12.43 0.44 -0.64
C LEU A 103 -12.16 1.46 0.49
N ASP A 104 -12.71 1.22 1.69
CA ASP A 104 -12.46 2.08 2.86
C ASP A 104 -10.99 2.03 3.30
N HIS A 105 -10.35 0.86 3.25
CA HIS A 105 -8.91 0.76 3.48
C HIS A 105 -8.12 1.59 2.46
N LEU A 106 -8.53 1.56 1.18
CA LEU A 106 -7.87 2.35 0.15
C LEU A 106 -8.04 3.87 0.38
N PHE A 107 -9.22 4.31 0.83
CA PHE A 107 -9.43 5.71 1.24
C PHE A 107 -8.55 6.13 2.42
N ALA A 108 -8.32 5.23 3.37
CA ALA A 108 -7.47 5.52 4.53
C ALA A 108 -5.99 5.74 4.16
N LEU A 109 -5.54 5.17 3.04
CA LEU A 109 -4.14 5.23 2.57
C LEU A 109 -3.76 6.52 1.83
N VAL A 110 -4.66 7.50 1.68
CA VAL A 110 -4.37 8.76 0.98
C VAL A 110 -3.31 9.65 1.64
N ASN A 111 -2.93 9.32 2.88
CA ASN A 111 -1.87 9.98 3.63
C ASN A 111 -0.48 9.39 3.36
N CYS A 112 -0.39 8.23 2.70
CA CYS A 112 0.86 7.68 2.19
C CYS A 112 1.28 8.39 0.89
N SER A 113 2.58 8.38 0.55
CA SER A 113 3.07 9.01 -0.69
C SER A 113 3.04 8.07 -1.89
N LYS A 114 3.55 6.84 -1.73
CA LYS A 114 3.51 5.75 -2.71
C LYS A 114 2.83 4.54 -2.09
N VAL A 115 1.88 3.96 -2.81
CA VAL A 115 1.13 2.76 -2.38
C VAL A 115 1.14 1.71 -3.48
N ASN A 116 1.56 0.49 -3.18
CA ASN A 116 1.45 -0.66 -4.06
C ASN A 116 0.61 -1.74 -3.37
N ILE A 117 -0.47 -2.19 -3.99
CA ILE A 117 -1.36 -3.21 -3.43
C ILE A 117 -1.57 -4.32 -4.46
N ALA A 118 -1.19 -5.53 -4.10
CA ALA A 118 -1.43 -6.71 -4.92
C ALA A 118 -2.73 -7.43 -4.49
N GLN A 119 -3.26 -8.22 -5.42
CA GLN A 119 -4.32 -9.20 -5.15
C GLN A 119 -5.63 -8.62 -4.59
N VAL A 120 -6.10 -7.47 -5.06
CA VAL A 120 -7.42 -6.95 -4.60
C VAL A 120 -8.58 -7.42 -5.46
N ARG A 121 -9.80 -7.32 -4.92
CA ARG A 121 -11.06 -7.73 -5.59
C ARG A 121 -11.92 -6.56 -6.07
N PHE A 122 -11.32 -5.39 -6.25
CA PHE A 122 -12.05 -4.19 -6.68
C PHE A 122 -12.65 -4.34 -8.07
N ASP A 123 -13.78 -3.65 -8.25
CA ASP A 123 -14.38 -3.44 -9.56
C ASP A 123 -14.14 -2.03 -10.13
N GLU A 124 -14.62 -1.80 -11.35
CA GLU A 124 -14.49 -0.48 -11.99
C GLU A 124 -15.20 0.61 -11.19
N ALA A 125 -16.30 0.28 -10.50
CA ALA A 125 -17.04 1.24 -9.69
C ALA A 125 -16.26 1.62 -8.42
N ASP A 126 -15.62 0.65 -7.77
CA ASP A 126 -14.71 0.87 -6.64
C ASP A 126 -13.56 1.78 -7.05
N LEU A 127 -12.89 1.47 -8.16
CA LEU A 127 -11.76 2.25 -8.68
C LEU A 127 -12.19 3.67 -9.11
N ASN A 128 -13.34 3.81 -9.78
CA ASN A 128 -13.91 5.10 -10.14
C ASN A 128 -14.20 5.95 -8.90
N LYS A 129 -14.82 5.34 -7.88
CA LYS A 129 -15.15 6.01 -6.62
C LYS A 129 -13.87 6.43 -5.88
N PHE A 130 -12.83 5.60 -5.90
CA PHE A 130 -11.52 5.96 -5.38
C PHE A 130 -10.91 7.16 -6.11
N LEU A 131 -10.86 7.13 -7.44
CA LEU A 131 -10.27 8.21 -8.23
C LEU A 131 -11.02 9.54 -8.00
N LYS A 132 -12.35 9.52 -7.96
CA LYS A 132 -13.17 10.70 -7.64
C LYS A 132 -12.87 11.25 -6.25
N TYR A 133 -12.74 10.38 -5.25
CA TYR A 133 -12.33 10.78 -3.90
C TYR A 133 -10.95 11.44 -3.91
N TRP A 134 -9.95 10.79 -4.51
CA TRP A 134 -8.59 11.32 -4.62
C TRP A 134 -8.55 12.66 -5.36
N LEU A 135 -9.36 12.85 -6.40
CA LEU A 135 -9.47 14.10 -7.16
C LEU A 135 -10.08 15.26 -6.34
N SER A 136 -11.01 14.94 -5.44
CA SER A 136 -11.76 15.93 -4.65
C SER A 136 -10.98 16.49 -3.45
N GLY A 137 -10.02 15.73 -2.92
CA GLY A 137 -9.37 16.00 -1.65
C GLY A 137 -7.91 16.44 -1.76
N THR A 138 -7.37 16.92 -0.64
CA THR A 138 -5.93 17.05 -0.44
C THR A 138 -5.36 15.70 -0.01
N SER A 139 -4.54 15.08 -0.84
CA SER A 139 -3.89 13.80 -0.53
C SER A 139 -2.37 13.90 -0.73
N ARG A 140 -1.61 13.23 0.15
CA ARG A 140 -0.16 13.01 0.01
C ARG A 140 0.15 11.98 -1.08
N LEU A 141 -0.81 11.13 -1.43
CA LEU A 141 -0.64 10.08 -2.43
C LEU A 141 -0.34 10.68 -3.80
N ARG A 142 0.88 10.41 -4.28
CA ARG A 142 1.38 10.80 -5.60
C ARG A 142 1.39 9.64 -6.57
N THR A 143 1.63 8.45 -6.05
CA THR A 143 1.89 7.27 -6.85
C THR A 143 1.14 6.08 -6.27
N MET A 144 0.40 5.36 -7.09
CA MET A 144 -0.34 4.18 -6.68
C MET A 144 -0.26 3.10 -7.75
N ALA A 145 -0.13 1.85 -7.33
CA ALA A 145 -0.36 0.68 -8.16
C ALA A 145 -1.32 -0.27 -7.43
N ILE A 146 -2.30 -0.77 -8.17
CA ILE A 146 -3.23 -1.79 -7.68
C ILE A 146 -3.26 -2.91 -8.71
N GLN A 147 -2.96 -4.12 -8.28
CA GLN A 147 -3.13 -5.34 -9.06
C GLN A 147 -4.37 -6.10 -8.57
N LEU A 148 -5.24 -6.49 -9.49
CA LEU A 148 -6.44 -7.26 -9.22
C LEU A 148 -6.13 -8.75 -9.23
N THR A 149 -6.82 -9.52 -8.39
CA THR A 149 -6.73 -10.99 -8.42
C THR A 149 -7.26 -11.55 -9.73
N SER A 150 -6.42 -12.31 -10.44
CA SER A 150 -6.79 -12.98 -11.68
C SER A 150 -7.91 -14.01 -11.45
N GLY A 151 -8.84 -14.14 -12.40
CA GLY A 151 -9.92 -15.12 -12.33
C GLY A 151 -11.11 -14.76 -11.43
N TYR A 152 -11.00 -13.80 -10.50
CA TYR A 152 -12.13 -13.36 -9.68
C TYR A 152 -13.31 -12.86 -10.53
N ARG A 153 -13.00 -12.26 -11.69
CA ARG A 153 -13.97 -11.67 -12.61
C ARG A 153 -14.35 -12.58 -13.77
N GLY A 154 -14.10 -13.89 -13.68
CA GLY A 154 -14.41 -14.83 -14.76
C GLY A 154 -13.69 -14.54 -16.08
N GLY A 155 -12.54 -13.85 -16.04
CA GLY A 155 -11.80 -13.41 -17.22
C GLY A 155 -12.08 -11.97 -17.69
N ASN A 156 -12.97 -11.22 -17.02
CA ASN A 156 -13.22 -9.82 -17.38
C ASN A 156 -12.08 -8.91 -16.94
N TYR A 157 -11.49 -8.25 -17.94
CA TYR A 157 -10.48 -7.21 -17.79
C TYR A 157 -11.10 -5.87 -17.36
N LEU A 158 -10.31 -5.01 -16.73
CA LEU A 158 -10.74 -3.65 -16.39
C LEU A 158 -11.20 -2.90 -17.65
N ASN A 159 -12.40 -2.34 -17.59
CA ASN A 159 -12.88 -1.43 -18.62
C ASN A 159 -12.56 0.03 -18.24
N ALA A 160 -11.60 0.62 -18.95
CA ALA A 160 -11.17 2.00 -18.75
C ALA A 160 -12.32 3.02 -18.84
N GLN A 161 -13.34 2.78 -19.65
CA GLN A 161 -14.48 3.71 -19.79
C GLN A 161 -15.31 3.78 -18.52
N PHE A 162 -15.52 2.64 -17.83
CA PHE A 162 -16.25 2.62 -16.56
C PHE A 162 -15.40 3.18 -15.42
N VAL A 163 -14.10 2.86 -15.38
CA VAL A 163 -13.19 3.42 -14.38
C VAL A 163 -13.11 4.95 -14.48
N MET A 164 -13.09 5.49 -15.70
CA MET A 164 -12.97 6.94 -15.95
C MET A 164 -14.31 7.67 -16.05
N GLU A 165 -15.45 7.00 -15.80
CA GLU A 165 -16.77 7.59 -15.97
C GLU A 165 -16.97 8.83 -15.07
N GLY A 166 -17.27 9.97 -15.70
CA GLY A 166 -17.48 11.24 -15.01
C GLY A 166 -16.20 11.86 -14.42
N ILE A 167 -15.02 11.44 -14.89
CA ILE A 167 -13.74 12.07 -14.59
C ILE A 167 -13.28 12.84 -15.83
N ASP A 168 -12.99 14.13 -15.67
CA ASP A 168 -12.40 14.93 -16.73
C ASP A 168 -10.91 14.56 -16.88
N GLY A 169 -10.54 14.11 -18.07
CA GLY A 169 -9.21 13.60 -18.34
C GLY A 169 -8.89 13.60 -19.82
N ARG A 170 -7.66 13.99 -20.16
CA ARG A 170 -7.15 13.92 -21.52
C ARG A 170 -6.64 12.50 -21.79
N GLU A 171 -7.26 11.80 -22.73
CA GLU A 171 -6.78 10.50 -23.18
C GLU A 171 -5.43 10.65 -23.91
N ILE A 172 -4.40 9.95 -23.43
CA ILE A 172 -3.05 9.91 -23.99
C ILE A 172 -2.87 8.64 -24.83
N GLU A 173 -3.34 7.50 -24.32
CA GLU A 173 -3.32 6.20 -25.02
C GLU A 173 -4.73 5.61 -24.96
N ARG A 174 -5.26 5.24 -26.13
CA ARG A 174 -6.64 4.81 -26.31
C ARG A 174 -7.03 3.70 -25.32
N ASN A 175 -8.05 3.96 -24.51
CA ASN A 175 -8.62 3.09 -23.49
C ASN A 175 -7.60 2.56 -22.46
N LYS A 176 -6.48 3.27 -22.24
CA LYS A 176 -5.39 2.81 -21.38
C LYS A 176 -4.77 3.89 -20.54
N LYS A 177 -4.47 5.07 -21.08
CA LYS A 177 -3.75 6.12 -20.34
C LYS A 177 -4.48 7.44 -20.44
N PHE A 178 -4.68 8.07 -19.28
CA PHE A 178 -5.41 9.33 -19.14
C PHE A 178 -4.59 10.28 -18.28
N GLU A 179 -4.40 11.52 -18.75
CA GLU A 179 -3.93 12.62 -17.91
C GLU A 179 -5.13 13.21 -17.18
N ILE A 180 -5.10 13.20 -15.85
CA ILE A 180 -6.11 13.86 -15.01
C ILE A 180 -5.46 14.93 -14.16
N GLU A 181 -6.25 15.94 -13.79
CA GLU A 181 -5.81 17.05 -12.94
C GLU A 181 -6.65 17.07 -11.67
N ARG A 182 -5.97 17.01 -10.52
CA ARG A 182 -6.59 17.14 -9.20
C ARG A 182 -6.95 18.59 -8.89
N SER A 183 -7.85 18.81 -7.93
CA SER A 183 -8.29 20.14 -7.51
C SER A 183 -7.15 21.11 -7.11
N ASP A 184 -6.01 20.59 -6.66
CA ASP A 184 -4.80 21.34 -6.33
C ASP A 184 -3.85 21.58 -7.53
N ARG A 185 -4.33 21.36 -8.76
CA ARG A 185 -3.60 21.50 -10.04
C ARG A 185 -2.45 20.50 -10.22
N VAL A 186 -2.42 19.44 -9.40
CA VAL A 186 -1.49 18.34 -9.60
C VAL A 186 -1.99 17.48 -10.75
N LYS A 187 -1.21 17.44 -11.83
CA LYS A 187 -1.43 16.54 -12.96
C LYS A 187 -0.82 15.18 -12.67
N THR A 188 -1.53 14.13 -13.08
CA THR A 188 -1.04 12.76 -12.98
C THR A 188 -1.53 11.93 -14.14
N ILE A 189 -0.87 10.80 -14.37
CA ILE A 189 -1.28 9.81 -15.37
C ILE A 189 -1.98 8.68 -14.64
N VAL A 190 -3.19 8.34 -15.08
CA VAL A 190 -3.86 7.09 -14.73
C VAL A 190 -3.64 6.12 -15.87
N SER A 191 -3.02 4.97 -15.58
CA SER A 191 -2.89 3.88 -16.55
C SER A 191 -3.75 2.70 -16.13
N ILE A 192 -4.56 2.19 -17.04
CA ILE A 192 -5.48 1.08 -16.83
C ILE A 192 -5.06 -0.04 -17.77
N TYR A 193 -4.74 -1.17 -17.17
CA TYR A 193 -4.34 -2.40 -17.82
C TYR A 193 -5.32 -3.50 -17.46
N ASN A 194 -5.23 -4.62 -18.17
CA ASN A 194 -6.09 -5.79 -18.03
C ASN A 194 -6.52 -6.11 -16.58
N ILE A 195 -5.56 -6.21 -15.67
CA ILE A 195 -5.78 -6.54 -14.25
C ILE A 195 -5.09 -5.56 -13.31
N ALA A 196 -4.74 -4.36 -13.78
CA ALA A 196 -4.00 -3.41 -12.95
C ALA A 196 -4.38 -1.97 -13.29
N ILE A 197 -4.29 -1.11 -12.29
CA ILE A 197 -4.41 0.33 -12.45
C ILE A 197 -3.24 1.01 -11.75
N THR A 198 -2.69 2.04 -12.37
CA THR A 198 -1.68 2.89 -11.77
C THR A 198 -2.11 4.34 -11.80
N LEU A 199 -1.65 5.10 -10.82
CA LEU A 199 -1.73 6.54 -10.73
C LEU A 199 -0.32 7.08 -10.53
N GLY A 200 0.08 8.09 -11.30
CA GLY A 200 1.44 8.65 -11.27
C GLY A 200 2.41 7.93 -12.21
N ASP A 201 3.67 8.29 -12.09
CA ASP A 201 4.77 7.69 -12.86
C ASP A 201 5.15 6.35 -12.21
N PHE A 202 4.36 5.32 -12.50
CA PHE A 202 4.62 3.94 -12.12
C PHE A 202 5.16 3.23 -13.35
N ASP A 203 6.41 2.76 -13.32
CA ASP A 203 6.95 1.98 -14.43
C ASP A 203 6.19 0.64 -14.51
N ARG A 204 5.87 0.21 -15.72
CA ARG A 204 5.12 -1.04 -15.96
C ARG A 204 5.89 -2.26 -15.43
N ASN A 205 7.22 -2.16 -15.36
CA ASN A 205 8.09 -3.20 -14.82
C ASN A 205 7.85 -3.46 -13.33
N ASP A 206 7.29 -2.50 -12.58
CA ASP A 206 6.98 -2.67 -11.16
C ASP A 206 5.69 -3.49 -10.92
N LEU A 207 4.95 -3.84 -11.98
CA LEU A 207 3.73 -4.67 -11.93
C LEU A 207 3.97 -6.14 -12.33
N GLU A 208 5.19 -6.48 -12.74
CA GLU A 208 5.59 -7.81 -13.22
C GLU A 208 6.45 -8.56 -12.19
N TYR A 209 5.90 -8.78 -11.00
CA TYR A 209 6.41 -9.76 -10.03
C TYR A 209 5.29 -10.65 -9.51
#